data_AF-A0A2N0Q2F1-F1
#
_entry.id   AF-A0A2N0Q2F1-F1
#
_cell.length_a   1.000
_cell.length_b   1.000
_cell.length_c   1.000
_cell.angle_alpha   90.00
_cell.angle_beta   90.00
_cell.angle_gamma   90.00
#
_symmetry.space_group_name_H-M   'P 1'
#
loop_
_entity.id
_entity.type
_entity.pdbx_description
1 polymer ?
#
loop_
_entity_poly.entity_id
_entity_poly.type
_entity_poly.pdbx_seq_one_letter_code
_entity_poly.pdbx_strand_id
1 'polypeptide(L)'
;MVLIQVVVTITVLVISRHQECDKPLRLFLILYIARVIVACPVNVYLYLNPRENRRGGQNPNENENQRRDGWVDRLKSFLDLFATLWFIIGNYLLFTTVKCQSTSPPVFYLSLTWVIVGYIIITIPILLCLAVIFCLPCVLVAMRMLNVSEATGMSGAKDDIIQKIPLVKYKASVEESTDTVITMPPQTSSMTPSNDETQPPRQDQPRKKSRFKQLFGSNRKGSSTSSAPTVSPPFPIPNSDDAVCSICLEPYEDGVELRRLWCSHHFHKECVDEWLKLNKKCPMCREDVEEMAAEHSSKKGKTTITNTNNNNTAGEGSSTNTTGQVNIKP
;
A
#
# COMPACT_ATOMS: atom_id res chain seq x y z
N MET A 1 -0.43 -34.55 15.64
CA MET A 1 0.22 -33.62 16.58
C MET A 1 -0.73 -33.11 17.67
N VAL A 2 -1.62 -32.15 17.41
CA VAL A 2 -2.48 -31.51 18.46
C VAL A 2 -3.12 -32.50 19.45
N LEU A 3 -3.74 -33.57 18.97
CA LEU A 3 -4.37 -34.58 19.84
C LEU A 3 -3.38 -35.23 20.83
N ILE A 4 -2.13 -35.46 20.43
CA ILE A 4 -1.07 -36.00 21.30
C ILE A 4 -0.73 -34.98 22.39
N GLN A 5 -0.64 -33.69 22.05
CA GLN A 5 -0.34 -32.61 23.01
C GLN A 5 -1.42 -32.51 24.09
N VAL A 6 -2.69 -32.62 23.68
CA VAL A 6 -3.86 -32.63 24.58
C VAL A 6 -3.85 -33.89 25.45
N VAL A 7 -3.71 -35.08 24.87
CA VAL A 7 -3.70 -36.36 25.61
C VAL A 7 -2.56 -36.41 26.63
N VAL A 8 -1.32 -36.08 26.24
CA VAL A 8 -0.17 -36.07 27.16
C VAL A 8 -0.39 -35.10 28.32
N THR A 9 -0.89 -33.89 28.05
CA THR A 9 -1.10 -32.88 29.10
C THR A 9 -2.27 -33.24 30.02
N ILE A 10 -3.34 -33.84 29.50
CA ILE A 10 -4.43 -34.37 30.32
C ILE A 10 -3.93 -35.54 31.19
N THR A 11 -3.20 -36.51 30.62
CA THR A 11 -2.67 -37.66 31.37
C THR A 11 -1.74 -37.23 32.50
N VAL A 12 -0.82 -36.28 32.27
CA VAL A 12 0.03 -35.72 33.35
C VAL A 12 -0.80 -34.98 34.39
N LEU A 13 -1.79 -34.18 33.99
CA LEU A 13 -2.70 -33.49 34.92
C LEU A 13 -3.60 -34.45 35.72
N VAL A 14 -3.90 -35.65 35.21
CA VAL A 14 -4.65 -36.70 35.92
C VAL A 14 -3.73 -37.43 36.92
N ILE A 15 -2.57 -37.90 36.48
CA ILE A 15 -1.61 -38.63 37.32
C ILE A 15 -1.15 -37.77 38.51
N SER A 16 -0.86 -36.49 38.29
CA SER A 16 -0.37 -35.59 39.35
C SER A 16 -1.46 -34.88 40.16
N ARG A 17 -2.75 -35.28 40.10
CA ARG A 17 -3.83 -34.57 40.84
C ARG A 17 -3.62 -34.48 42.35
N HIS A 18 -2.89 -35.42 42.96
CA HIS A 18 -2.63 -35.45 44.40
C HIS A 18 -1.29 -34.83 44.82
N GLN A 19 -0.45 -34.36 43.88
CA GLN A 19 0.85 -33.76 44.19
C GLN A 19 0.74 -32.23 44.30
N GLU A 20 0.73 -31.69 45.52
CA GLU A 20 0.65 -30.23 45.73
C GLU A 20 1.95 -29.50 45.34
N CYS A 21 1.81 -28.23 44.95
CA CYS A 21 2.92 -27.39 44.52
C CYS A 21 2.58 -25.92 44.81
N ASP A 22 3.55 -25.16 45.30
CA ASP A 22 3.41 -23.76 45.78
C ASP A 22 2.73 -22.78 44.79
N LYS A 23 2.62 -23.13 43.51
CA LYS A 23 2.20 -22.23 42.43
C LYS A 23 1.18 -22.89 41.49
N PRO A 24 0.26 -22.11 40.87
CA PRO A 24 -0.83 -22.61 40.04
C PRO A 24 -0.37 -23.10 38.65
N LEU A 25 0.75 -23.83 38.57
CA LEU A 25 1.30 -24.40 37.35
C LEU A 25 0.34 -25.44 36.71
N ARG A 26 -0.55 -26.04 37.51
CA ARG A 26 -1.69 -26.82 36.99
C ARG A 26 -2.68 -25.95 36.20
N LEU A 27 -3.00 -24.73 36.66
CA LEU A 27 -3.87 -23.81 35.91
C LEU A 27 -3.18 -23.32 34.62
N PHE A 28 -1.85 -23.14 34.64
CA PHE A 28 -1.08 -22.89 33.42
C PHE A 28 -1.32 -23.96 32.35
N LEU A 29 -1.21 -25.24 32.71
CA LEU A 29 -1.46 -26.37 31.81
C LEU A 29 -2.94 -26.53 31.42
N ILE A 30 -3.88 -26.30 32.33
CA ILE A 30 -5.33 -26.39 32.05
C ILE A 30 -5.74 -25.33 31.01
N LEU A 31 -5.31 -24.09 31.18
CA LEU A 31 -5.63 -23.00 30.25
C LEU A 31 -4.83 -23.11 28.94
N TYR A 32 -3.65 -23.72 28.96
CA TYR A 32 -2.94 -24.14 27.74
C TYR A 32 -3.78 -25.16 26.94
N ILE A 33 -4.28 -26.23 27.58
CA ILE A 33 -5.18 -27.20 26.91
C ILE A 33 -6.44 -26.50 26.39
N ALA A 34 -7.09 -25.65 27.20
CA ALA A 34 -8.30 -24.93 26.80
C ALA A 34 -8.05 -24.07 25.54
N ARG A 35 -6.95 -23.31 25.49
CA ARG A 35 -6.51 -22.59 24.28
C ARG A 35 -6.35 -23.54 23.10
N VAL A 36 -5.65 -24.67 23.27
CA VAL A 36 -5.39 -25.63 22.19
C VAL A 36 -6.68 -26.24 21.65
N ILE A 37 -7.65 -26.56 22.51
CA ILE A 37 -8.97 -27.07 22.12
C ILE A 37 -9.74 -26.01 21.32
N VAL A 38 -9.79 -24.75 21.78
CA VAL A 38 -10.51 -23.66 21.09
C VAL A 38 -9.83 -23.27 19.77
N ALA A 39 -8.49 -23.30 19.71
CA ALA A 39 -7.74 -23.00 18.48
C ALA A 39 -7.80 -24.13 17.43
N CYS A 40 -8.08 -25.39 17.84
CA CYS A 40 -8.15 -26.53 16.93
C CYS A 40 -9.19 -26.36 15.80
N PRO A 41 -10.49 -26.12 16.05
CA PRO A 41 -11.48 -25.95 14.98
C PRO A 41 -11.22 -24.71 14.11
N VAL A 42 -10.69 -23.63 14.70
CA VAL A 42 -10.30 -22.41 13.97
C VAL A 42 -9.19 -22.72 12.96
N ASN A 43 -8.15 -23.44 13.39
CA ASN A 43 -7.04 -23.85 12.52
C ASN A 43 -7.48 -24.85 11.45
N VAL A 44 -8.35 -25.81 11.79
CA VAL A 44 -8.89 -26.79 10.82
C VAL A 44 -9.74 -26.09 9.76
N TYR A 45 -10.61 -25.14 10.15
CA TYR A 45 -11.42 -24.37 9.20
C TYR A 45 -10.54 -23.54 8.24
N LEU A 46 -9.52 -22.86 8.76
CA LEU A 46 -8.59 -22.06 7.95
C LEU A 46 -7.67 -22.91 7.05
N TYR A 47 -7.38 -24.16 7.45
CA TYR A 47 -6.63 -25.11 6.63
C TYR A 47 -7.48 -25.69 5.48
N LEU A 48 -8.75 -26.01 5.75
CA LEU A 48 -9.69 -26.51 4.74
C LEU A 48 -10.16 -25.42 3.76
N ASN A 49 -10.21 -24.14 4.21
CA ASN A 49 -10.59 -22.99 3.39
C ASN A 49 -9.43 -21.99 3.23
N PRO A 50 -8.37 -22.34 2.45
CA PRO A 50 -7.21 -21.47 2.26
C PRO A 50 -7.58 -20.17 1.52
N ARG A 51 -7.04 -19.03 2.00
CA ARG A 51 -7.33 -17.67 1.51
C ARG A 51 -7.09 -17.46 0.00
N GLU A 52 -6.25 -18.26 -0.64
CA GLU A 52 -5.96 -18.16 -2.08
C GLU A 52 -7.17 -18.52 -2.94
N ASN A 53 -7.93 -19.55 -2.55
CA ASN A 53 -9.17 -19.94 -3.21
C ASN A 53 -10.30 -18.89 -3.08
N ARG A 54 -10.08 -17.83 -2.26
CA ARG A 54 -11.01 -16.72 -2.00
C ARG A 54 -10.67 -15.43 -2.79
N ARG A 55 -9.67 -15.46 -3.68
CA ARG A 55 -9.32 -14.33 -4.57
C ARG A 55 -9.76 -14.51 -6.04
N GLY A 56 -10.16 -15.72 -6.43
CA GLY A 56 -10.53 -16.05 -7.82
C GLY A 56 -12.02 -15.85 -8.17
N GLY A 57 -12.85 -15.44 -7.20
CA GLY A 57 -14.30 -15.25 -7.39
C GLY A 57 -14.69 -13.78 -7.37
N GLN A 58 -15.59 -13.40 -8.28
CA GLN A 58 -16.48 -12.25 -8.13
C GLN A 58 -17.91 -12.79 -8.26
N ASN A 59 -18.59 -13.04 -7.14
CA ASN A 59 -19.92 -13.65 -7.16
C ASN A 59 -20.83 -12.96 -6.11
N PRO A 60 -21.88 -12.21 -6.50
CA PRO A 60 -22.56 -11.26 -5.61
C PRO A 60 -23.24 -11.84 -4.36
N ASN A 61 -23.37 -13.17 -4.26
CA ASN A 61 -23.87 -13.87 -3.07
C ASN A 61 -22.79 -14.12 -1.97
N GLU A 62 -21.54 -13.71 -2.15
CA GLU A 62 -20.42 -13.99 -1.23
C GLU A 62 -20.53 -13.31 0.16
N ASN A 63 -21.45 -12.36 0.33
CA ASN A 63 -21.58 -11.48 1.50
C ASN A 63 -21.61 -12.19 2.87
N GLU A 64 -22.29 -13.34 3.01
CA GLU A 64 -22.33 -14.06 4.31
C GLU A 64 -21.03 -14.82 4.60
N ASN A 65 -20.47 -15.51 3.59
CA ASN A 65 -19.23 -16.26 3.76
C ASN A 65 -18.05 -15.30 4.03
N GLN A 66 -17.98 -14.18 3.33
CA GLN A 66 -16.96 -13.15 3.55
C GLN A 66 -17.04 -12.54 4.97
N ARG A 67 -18.26 -12.33 5.49
CA ARG A 67 -18.48 -11.88 6.89
C ARG A 67 -18.03 -12.91 7.91
N ARG A 68 -18.39 -14.19 7.71
CA ARG A 68 -17.98 -15.32 8.57
C ARG A 68 -16.46 -15.48 8.58
N ASP A 69 -15.83 -15.49 7.41
CA ASP A 69 -14.40 -15.68 7.25
C ASP A 69 -13.60 -14.55 7.91
N GLY A 70 -14.04 -13.30 7.76
CA GLY A 70 -13.46 -12.15 8.47
C GLY A 70 -13.62 -12.20 10.00
N TRP A 71 -14.57 -12.98 10.52
CA TRP A 71 -14.71 -13.24 11.96
C TRP A 71 -13.76 -14.35 12.43
N VAL A 72 -13.58 -15.42 11.64
CA VAL A 72 -12.61 -16.49 11.95
C VAL A 72 -11.17 -15.97 11.95
N ASP A 73 -10.81 -15.11 10.98
CA ASP A 73 -9.50 -14.45 10.93
C ASP A 73 -9.24 -13.60 12.19
N ARG A 74 -10.23 -12.81 12.65
CA ARG A 74 -10.15 -12.03 13.90
C ARG A 74 -10.01 -12.91 15.14
N LEU A 75 -10.78 -14.01 15.21
CA LEU A 75 -10.72 -14.98 16.29
C LEU A 75 -9.34 -15.64 16.37
N LYS A 76 -8.73 -15.97 15.22
CA LYS A 76 -7.36 -16.49 15.15
C LYS A 76 -6.34 -15.48 15.71
N SER A 77 -6.42 -14.21 15.31
CA SER A 77 -5.56 -13.15 15.84
C SER A 77 -5.71 -12.95 17.35
N PHE A 78 -6.95 -12.97 17.87
CA PHE A 78 -7.20 -12.88 19.32
C PHE A 78 -6.61 -14.07 20.08
N LEU A 79 -6.80 -15.30 19.57
CA LEU A 79 -6.23 -16.51 20.15
C LEU A 79 -4.70 -16.48 20.18
N ASP A 80 -4.05 -15.97 19.13
CA ASP A 80 -2.60 -15.83 19.07
C ASP A 80 -2.07 -14.76 20.03
N LEU A 81 -2.75 -13.62 20.17
CA LEU A 81 -2.42 -12.61 21.19
C LEU A 81 -2.52 -13.20 22.60
N PHE A 82 -3.60 -13.93 22.89
CA PHE A 82 -3.75 -14.67 24.15
C PHE A 82 -2.64 -15.71 24.35
N ALA A 83 -2.15 -16.35 23.28
CA ALA A 83 -1.01 -17.27 23.36
C ALA A 83 0.25 -16.60 23.87
N THR A 84 0.60 -15.42 23.33
CA THR A 84 1.80 -14.67 23.71
C THR A 84 1.69 -14.14 25.14
N LEU A 85 0.52 -13.66 25.55
CA LEU A 85 0.27 -13.24 26.94
C LEU A 85 0.35 -14.45 27.91
N TRP A 86 -0.24 -15.59 27.55
CA TRP A 86 -0.18 -16.80 28.36
C TRP A 86 1.24 -17.39 28.45
N PHE A 87 2.03 -17.26 27.38
CA PHE A 87 3.44 -17.64 27.36
C PHE A 87 4.26 -16.82 28.37
N ILE A 88 4.08 -15.50 28.42
CA ILE A 88 4.73 -14.62 29.40
C ILE A 88 4.33 -14.99 30.84
N ILE A 89 3.04 -15.24 31.08
CA ILE A 89 2.53 -15.68 32.39
C ILE A 89 3.11 -17.06 32.78
N GLY A 90 3.21 -18.00 31.84
CA GLY A 90 3.83 -19.30 32.03
C GLY A 90 5.32 -19.20 32.36
N ASN A 91 6.04 -18.30 31.69
CA ASN A 91 7.44 -18.02 31.93
C ASN A 91 7.67 -17.49 33.37
N TYR A 92 6.84 -16.53 33.80
CA TYR A 92 6.85 -16.01 35.18
C TYR A 92 6.49 -17.09 36.22
N LEU A 93 5.47 -17.91 35.97
CA LEU A 93 5.07 -19.00 36.87
C LEU A 93 6.16 -20.08 36.99
N LEU A 94 6.89 -20.35 35.91
CA LEU A 94 7.96 -21.34 35.86
C LEU A 94 9.24 -20.83 36.55
N PHE A 95 9.74 -19.65 36.20
CA PHE A 95 10.98 -19.12 36.80
C PHE A 95 10.82 -18.74 38.28
N THR A 96 9.61 -18.43 38.74
CA THR A 96 9.38 -18.11 40.15
C THR A 96 9.03 -19.33 41.02
N THR A 97 8.95 -20.56 40.47
CA THR A 97 8.69 -21.77 41.28
C THR A 97 9.98 -22.50 41.63
N VAL A 98 10.18 -22.76 42.93
CA VAL A 98 11.46 -23.30 43.46
C VAL A 98 11.31 -24.74 43.96
N LYS A 99 10.24 -25.07 44.69
CA LYS A 99 10.04 -26.42 45.26
C LYS A 99 9.40 -27.42 44.27
N CYS A 100 8.67 -26.91 43.28
CA CYS A 100 7.79 -27.72 42.42
C CYS A 100 8.53 -28.78 41.58
N GLN A 101 9.81 -28.56 41.27
CA GLN A 101 10.66 -29.55 40.59
C GLN A 101 10.81 -30.85 41.40
N SER A 102 10.86 -30.76 42.73
CA SER A 102 10.97 -31.93 43.62
C SER A 102 9.62 -32.49 44.04
N THR A 103 8.62 -31.63 44.28
CA THR A 103 7.29 -32.05 44.77
C THR A 103 6.35 -32.53 43.66
N SER A 104 6.52 -32.05 42.42
CA SER A 104 5.69 -32.43 41.27
C SER A 104 6.50 -32.48 39.96
N PRO A 105 7.53 -33.33 39.85
CA PRO A 105 8.43 -33.36 38.68
C PRO A 105 7.73 -33.36 37.31
N PRO A 106 6.72 -34.22 37.01
CA PRO A 106 6.15 -34.28 35.66
C PRO A 106 5.35 -33.02 35.28
N VAL A 107 4.73 -32.34 36.24
CA VAL A 107 4.02 -31.06 36.00
C VAL A 107 5.03 -29.94 35.71
N PHE A 108 6.16 -29.92 36.42
CA PHE A 108 7.24 -28.98 36.20
C PHE A 108 7.90 -29.18 34.83
N TYR A 109 8.37 -30.40 34.53
CA TYR A 109 9.05 -30.69 33.26
C TYR A 109 8.14 -30.50 32.05
N LEU A 110 6.86 -30.87 32.11
CA LEU A 110 5.92 -30.62 31.01
C LEU A 110 5.69 -29.12 30.77
N SER A 111 5.61 -28.32 31.84
CA SER A 111 5.47 -26.87 31.74
C SER A 111 6.74 -26.22 31.15
N LEU A 112 7.92 -26.69 31.56
CA LEU A 112 9.19 -26.32 30.96
C LEU A 112 9.26 -26.68 29.47
N THR A 113 8.80 -27.88 29.07
CA THR A 113 8.72 -28.27 27.66
C THR A 113 7.83 -27.32 26.86
N TRP A 114 6.66 -26.92 27.37
CA TRP A 114 5.80 -25.96 26.67
C TRP A 114 6.42 -24.57 26.55
N VAL A 115 7.16 -24.11 27.56
CA VAL A 115 7.91 -22.84 27.49
C VAL A 115 9.07 -22.93 26.50
N ILE A 116 9.82 -24.04 26.44
CA ILE A 116 10.89 -24.23 25.44
C ILE A 116 10.31 -24.24 24.01
N VAL A 117 9.21 -24.96 23.77
CA VAL A 117 8.52 -24.98 22.47
C VAL A 117 8.01 -23.58 22.09
N GLY A 118 7.47 -22.82 23.05
CA GLY A 118 7.05 -21.43 22.84
C GLY A 118 8.21 -20.52 22.43
N TYR A 119 9.37 -20.64 23.09
CA TYR A 119 10.58 -19.90 22.70
C TYR A 119 11.01 -20.22 21.27
N ILE A 120 11.05 -21.50 20.87
CA ILE A 120 11.45 -21.92 19.51
C ILE A 120 10.49 -21.32 18.45
N ILE A 121 9.18 -21.34 18.71
CA ILE A 121 8.17 -20.77 17.81
C ILE A 121 8.32 -19.24 17.68
N ILE A 122 8.76 -18.55 18.74
CA ILE A 122 8.97 -17.09 18.74
C ILE A 122 10.32 -16.71 18.10
N THR A 123 11.39 -17.48 18.32
CA THR A 123 12.72 -17.13 17.80
C THR A 123 12.87 -17.39 16.31
N ILE A 124 12.26 -18.44 15.74
CA ILE A 124 12.32 -18.74 14.30
C ILE A 124 11.94 -17.54 13.41
N PRO A 125 10.76 -16.89 13.55
CA PRO A 125 10.41 -15.75 12.72
C PRO A 125 11.30 -14.52 12.99
N ILE A 126 11.78 -14.33 14.23
CA ILE A 126 12.73 -13.24 14.55
C ILE A 126 14.06 -13.48 13.83
N LEU A 127 14.58 -14.70 13.85
CA LEU A 127 15.82 -15.09 13.15
C LEU A 127 15.67 -14.96 11.62
N LEU A 128 14.52 -15.34 11.06
CA LEU A 128 14.23 -15.14 9.64
C LEU A 128 14.14 -13.64 9.28
N CYS A 129 13.47 -12.82 10.10
CA CYS A 129 13.44 -11.37 9.89
C CYS A 129 14.83 -10.73 9.98
N LEU A 130 15.65 -11.12 10.96
CA LEU A 130 17.04 -10.66 11.08
C LEU A 130 17.89 -11.12 9.88
N ALA A 131 17.76 -12.38 9.45
CA ALA A 131 18.43 -12.88 8.26
C ALA A 131 18.04 -12.07 7.00
N VAL A 132 16.76 -11.77 6.81
CA VAL A 132 16.31 -10.88 5.72
C VAL A 132 16.90 -9.46 5.89
N ILE A 133 16.87 -8.87 7.08
CA ILE A 133 17.40 -7.51 7.33
C ILE A 133 18.91 -7.41 7.06
N PHE A 134 19.70 -8.45 7.36
CA PHE A 134 21.14 -8.46 7.09
C PHE A 134 21.50 -8.92 5.67
N CYS A 135 20.78 -9.87 5.10
CA CYS A 135 21.05 -10.37 3.74
C CYS A 135 20.49 -9.45 2.65
N LEU A 136 19.38 -8.73 2.87
CA LEU A 136 18.77 -7.86 1.85
C LEU A 136 19.72 -6.74 1.39
N PRO A 137 20.44 -6.00 2.27
CA PRO A 137 21.48 -5.06 1.84
C PRO A 137 22.57 -5.72 0.99
N CYS A 138 23.05 -6.91 1.39
CA CYS A 138 24.05 -7.66 0.64
C CYS A 138 23.54 -8.12 -0.74
N VAL A 139 22.28 -8.57 -0.82
CA VAL A 139 21.62 -8.98 -2.07
C VAL A 139 21.38 -7.78 -2.98
N LEU A 140 20.92 -6.64 -2.47
CA LEU A 140 20.74 -5.43 -3.28
C LEU A 140 22.08 -4.88 -3.81
N VAL A 141 23.15 -4.93 -2.99
CA VAL A 141 24.50 -4.59 -3.46
C VAL A 141 24.98 -5.60 -4.51
N ALA A 142 24.80 -6.90 -4.31
CA ALA A 142 25.18 -7.92 -5.29
C ALA A 142 24.42 -7.77 -6.62
N MET A 143 23.10 -7.55 -6.59
CA MET A 143 22.28 -7.29 -7.80
C MET A 143 22.73 -6.02 -8.53
N ARG A 144 23.14 -4.98 -7.80
CA ARG A 144 23.71 -3.75 -8.38
C ARG A 144 25.09 -3.99 -9.00
N MET A 145 25.96 -4.76 -8.36
CA MET A 145 27.31 -5.08 -8.85
C MET A 145 27.29 -6.05 -10.05
N LEU A 146 26.30 -6.94 -10.11
CA LEU A 146 26.08 -7.85 -11.25
C LEU A 146 25.28 -7.20 -12.40
N ASN A 147 24.98 -5.90 -12.30
CA ASN A 147 24.31 -5.08 -13.32
C ASN A 147 23.01 -5.68 -13.89
N VAL A 148 22.21 -6.33 -13.03
CA VAL A 148 21.05 -7.16 -13.42
C VAL A 148 19.80 -6.35 -13.83
N SER A 149 19.94 -5.03 -14.04
CA SER A 149 18.88 -4.17 -14.61
C SER A 149 18.47 -4.60 -16.02
N GLU A 150 19.41 -5.13 -16.79
CA GLU A 150 19.18 -5.58 -18.17
C GLU A 150 18.34 -6.86 -18.23
N ALA A 151 18.50 -7.77 -17.25
CA ALA A 151 17.74 -9.02 -17.18
C ALA A 151 16.32 -8.87 -16.59
N THR A 152 16.01 -7.77 -15.90
CA THR A 152 14.66 -7.47 -15.38
C THR A 152 13.81 -6.62 -16.32
N GLY A 153 14.36 -6.19 -17.47
CA GLY A 153 13.70 -5.25 -18.38
C GLY A 153 13.53 -3.84 -17.81
N MET A 154 14.23 -3.52 -16.71
CA MET A 154 14.23 -2.22 -16.05
C MET A 154 15.42 -1.39 -16.56
N SER A 155 15.38 -1.07 -17.86
CA SER A 155 16.29 -0.09 -18.44
C SER A 155 15.74 1.33 -18.22
N GLY A 156 16.64 2.28 -17.99
CA GLY A 156 16.31 3.70 -18.07
C GLY A 156 15.85 4.11 -19.47
N ALA A 157 15.17 5.25 -19.56
CA ALA A 157 14.94 5.96 -20.81
C ALA A 157 16.20 6.73 -21.19
N LYS A 158 16.42 6.96 -22.49
CA LYS A 158 17.55 7.79 -22.94
C LYS A 158 17.41 9.22 -22.43
N ASP A 159 18.50 9.83 -21.98
CA ASP A 159 18.53 11.21 -21.49
C ASP A 159 17.97 12.22 -22.52
N ASP A 160 18.17 11.98 -23.81
CA ASP A 160 17.65 12.84 -24.88
C ASP A 160 16.10 12.80 -24.98
N ILE A 161 15.47 11.71 -24.55
CA ILE A 161 14.01 11.58 -24.46
C ILE A 161 13.52 12.23 -23.18
N ILE A 162 14.21 12.02 -22.05
CA ILE A 162 13.89 12.66 -20.75
C ILE A 162 13.92 14.19 -20.88
N GLN A 163 14.94 14.75 -21.55
CA GLN A 163 15.03 16.19 -21.80
C GLN A 163 13.88 16.75 -22.65
N LYS A 164 13.27 15.95 -23.54
CA LYS A 164 12.13 16.34 -24.39
C LYS A 164 10.77 16.32 -23.67
N ILE A 165 10.69 15.78 -22.44
CA ILE A 165 9.44 15.73 -21.68
C ILE A 165 8.98 17.16 -21.31
N PRO A 166 7.74 17.58 -21.66
CA PRO A 166 7.23 18.91 -21.39
C PRO A 166 7.36 19.36 -19.93
N LEU A 167 7.86 20.59 -19.75
CA LEU A 167 7.89 21.30 -18.47
C LEU A 167 6.66 22.21 -18.35
N VAL A 168 6.03 22.19 -17.19
CA VAL A 168 4.87 23.02 -16.83
C VAL A 168 5.17 23.65 -15.46
N LYS A 169 4.84 24.93 -15.28
CA LYS A 169 4.94 25.57 -13.96
C LYS A 169 3.64 25.43 -13.21
N TYR A 170 3.70 24.94 -11.98
CA TYR A 170 2.54 24.90 -11.09
C TYR A 170 2.14 26.32 -10.68
N LYS A 171 0.84 26.52 -10.45
CA LYS A 171 0.27 27.71 -9.83
C LYS A 171 -0.98 27.25 -9.09
N ALA A 172 -1.00 27.44 -7.77
CA ALA A 172 -2.20 27.22 -6.98
C ALA A 172 -3.29 28.21 -7.40
N SER A 173 -4.52 27.73 -7.54
CA SER A 173 -5.69 28.58 -7.60
C SER A 173 -5.96 29.16 -6.21
N VAL A 174 -5.52 30.40 -5.98
CA VAL A 174 -6.01 31.18 -4.84
C VAL A 174 -7.52 31.36 -5.04
N GLU A 175 -8.31 30.89 -4.07
CA GLU A 175 -9.75 31.14 -4.02
C GLU A 175 -10.00 32.61 -3.66
N GLU A 176 -9.98 33.48 -4.66
CA GLU A 176 -10.19 34.92 -4.47
C GLU A 176 -11.67 35.22 -4.25
N SER A 177 -12.07 35.15 -2.97
CA SER A 177 -13.42 35.36 -2.46
C SER A 177 -13.95 36.76 -2.79
N THR A 178 -14.60 36.86 -3.95
CA THR A 178 -15.14 38.10 -4.53
C THR A 178 -16.65 38.14 -4.39
N ASP A 179 -17.11 38.26 -3.15
CA ASP A 179 -18.53 38.47 -2.81
C ASP A 179 -19.06 39.74 -3.48
N THR A 180 -19.66 39.56 -4.66
CA THR A 180 -20.15 40.64 -5.50
C THR A 180 -21.61 40.91 -5.16
N VAL A 181 -21.87 42.01 -4.46
CA VAL A 181 -23.22 42.38 -4.00
C VAL A 181 -24.15 42.62 -5.20
N ILE A 182 -25.14 41.74 -5.37
CA ILE A 182 -26.27 41.95 -6.29
C ILE A 182 -27.50 42.38 -5.48
N THR A 183 -27.87 43.65 -5.63
CA THR A 183 -29.05 44.25 -5.00
C THR A 183 -30.31 44.01 -5.84
N MET A 184 -31.38 43.53 -5.23
CA MET A 184 -32.75 43.66 -5.78
C MET A 184 -33.74 44.15 -4.70
N PRO A 185 -34.86 44.81 -5.07
CA PRO A 185 -35.58 45.74 -4.19
C PRO A 185 -36.97 45.15 -3.77
N PRO A 186 -37.93 45.86 -3.11
CA PRO A 186 -38.56 45.30 -1.91
C PRO A 186 -40.07 44.98 -2.04
N GLN A 187 -40.60 44.31 -1.02
CA GLN A 187 -42.03 44.26 -0.69
C GLN A 187 -42.22 44.53 0.81
N THR A 188 -43.28 45.25 1.18
CA THR A 188 -43.50 45.80 2.53
C THR A 188 -44.82 45.33 3.14
N SER A 189 -44.77 44.77 4.36
CA SER A 189 -45.91 44.72 5.29
C SER A 189 -45.42 44.57 6.74
N SER A 190 -46.16 45.19 7.67
CA SER A 190 -45.93 45.22 9.12
C SER A 190 -46.63 44.02 9.82
N MET A 191 -46.49 43.71 11.12
CA MET A 191 -46.23 44.53 12.32
C MET A 191 -45.42 43.79 13.42
N THR A 192 -44.88 44.56 14.38
CA THR A 192 -44.26 44.18 15.67
C THR A 192 -45.20 44.54 16.85
N PRO A 193 -44.87 44.35 18.16
CA PRO A 193 -43.71 43.74 18.85
C PRO A 193 -44.12 42.44 19.64
N SER A 194 -43.41 41.80 20.59
CA SER A 194 -42.22 42.05 21.48
C SER A 194 -41.79 40.66 22.09
N ASN A 195 -40.69 40.40 22.82
CA ASN A 195 -39.54 41.18 23.38
C ASN A 195 -38.27 40.25 23.51
N ASP A 196 -37.30 40.64 24.35
CA ASP A 196 -36.15 39.90 24.94
C ASP A 196 -35.10 39.35 23.94
N GLU A 197 -33.90 39.95 23.79
CA GLU A 197 -32.74 39.99 24.72
C GLU A 197 -32.01 38.62 24.89
N THR A 198 -30.69 38.47 24.69
CA THR A 198 -29.61 39.42 24.35
C THR A 198 -28.40 38.70 23.67
N GLN A 199 -27.52 39.43 22.96
CA GLN A 199 -26.27 38.99 22.27
C GLN A 199 -25.11 39.99 22.55
N PRO A 200 -23.83 39.85 22.10
CA PRO A 200 -23.16 38.88 21.19
C PRO A 200 -21.99 38.15 21.97
N PRO A 201 -20.69 37.95 21.57
CA PRO A 201 -19.94 38.04 20.29
C PRO A 201 -19.01 36.81 20.01
N ARG A 202 -17.69 37.01 19.77
CA ARG A 202 -16.61 36.05 19.44
C ARG A 202 -15.24 36.61 19.89
N GLN A 203 -14.19 35.77 20.05
CA GLN A 203 -12.72 36.01 19.82
C GLN A 203 -11.83 34.95 20.54
N ASP A 204 -10.53 34.72 20.22
CA ASP A 204 -9.91 34.40 18.92
C ASP A 204 -8.44 33.88 18.97
N GLN A 205 -7.98 33.25 17.88
CA GLN A 205 -6.59 32.97 17.46
C GLN A 205 -5.61 32.23 18.45
N PRO A 206 -4.24 32.27 18.29
CA PRO A 206 -3.50 31.21 17.57
C PRO A 206 -2.23 30.66 18.28
N ARG A 207 -1.54 29.62 17.73
CA ARG A 207 -0.24 29.15 18.26
C ARG A 207 0.88 28.75 17.27
N LYS A 208 1.50 29.80 16.71
CA LYS A 208 2.93 30.07 16.38
C LYS A 208 3.92 28.94 15.95
N LYS A 209 4.72 29.33 14.95
CA LYS A 209 5.89 28.70 14.28
C LYS A 209 7.14 28.47 15.16
N SER A 210 7.99 27.53 14.75
CA SER A 210 9.46 27.48 14.92
C SER A 210 10.02 26.66 13.74
N ARG A 211 11.06 27.01 12.95
CA ARG A 211 12.18 27.99 13.00
C ARG A 211 13.45 27.57 13.76
N PHE A 212 14.13 26.54 13.26
CA PHE A 212 15.59 26.37 13.40
C PHE A 212 16.32 26.74 12.10
N LYS A 213 17.66 26.96 12.12
CA LYS A 213 18.38 27.70 11.06
C LYS A 213 19.70 27.05 10.61
N GLN A 214 19.84 26.94 9.28
CA GLN A 214 21.06 26.91 8.42
C GLN A 214 22.44 26.68 9.07
N LEU A 215 23.10 25.59 8.64
CA LEU A 215 24.45 25.56 8.04
C LEU A 215 24.40 24.45 6.95
N PHE A 216 25.03 24.50 5.78
CA PHE A 216 26.03 25.42 5.22
C PHE A 216 25.47 26.19 4.01
N GLY A 217 26.27 27.07 3.40
CA GLY A 217 25.90 27.78 2.17
C GLY A 217 27.04 27.86 1.16
N SER A 218 26.71 28.22 -0.08
CA SER A 218 27.65 28.74 -1.07
C SER A 218 26.94 29.72 -2.00
N ASN A 219 27.57 30.85 -2.25
CA ASN A 219 27.01 31.99 -2.98
C ASN A 219 27.70 32.14 -4.34
N ARG A 220 26.92 32.16 -5.43
CA ARG A 220 27.39 32.63 -6.75
C ARG A 220 26.30 33.44 -7.45
N LYS A 221 26.55 34.73 -7.65
CA LYS A 221 25.97 35.53 -8.73
C LYS A 221 26.90 35.40 -9.95
N GLY A 222 26.38 35.33 -11.17
CA GLY A 222 27.25 35.48 -12.36
C GLY A 222 26.66 35.03 -13.70
N SER A 223 26.29 36.01 -14.51
CA SER A 223 26.28 36.03 -15.98
C SER A 223 25.37 35.06 -16.77
N SER A 224 24.73 35.65 -17.78
CA SER A 224 23.94 35.05 -18.85
C SER A 224 24.75 34.26 -19.89
N THR A 225 24.12 33.28 -20.54
CA THR A 225 23.99 33.23 -22.02
C THR A 225 22.92 32.22 -22.52
N SER A 226 22.35 32.53 -23.70
CA SER A 226 21.69 31.63 -24.69
C SER A 226 20.32 30.98 -24.41
N SER A 227 19.54 30.89 -25.51
CA SER A 227 18.36 30.04 -25.78
C SER A 227 17.21 29.98 -24.75
N ALA A 228 16.10 30.64 -25.07
CA ALA A 228 14.84 30.46 -24.36
C ALA A 228 14.14 29.14 -24.79
N PRO A 229 13.66 28.31 -23.85
CA PRO A 229 12.73 27.23 -24.15
C PRO A 229 11.31 27.76 -24.34
N THR A 230 10.54 27.13 -25.24
CA THR A 230 9.15 27.52 -25.51
C THR A 230 8.26 27.25 -24.31
N VAL A 231 7.87 28.31 -23.58
CA VAL A 231 6.90 28.23 -22.48
C VAL A 231 5.50 27.97 -23.05
N SER A 232 5.01 26.74 -22.91
CA SER A 232 3.59 26.42 -23.10
C SER A 232 2.74 27.08 -22.00
N PRO A 233 1.47 27.41 -22.26
CA PRO A 233 0.62 28.11 -21.29
C PRO A 233 0.44 27.31 -20.00
N PRO A 234 0.31 27.96 -18.83
CA PRO A 234 0.05 27.28 -17.56
C PRO A 234 -1.28 26.53 -17.63
N PHE A 235 -1.23 25.22 -17.40
CA PHE A 235 -2.43 24.44 -17.12
C PHE A 235 -2.75 24.58 -15.63
N PRO A 236 -3.94 25.07 -15.23
CA PRO A 236 -4.38 24.93 -13.86
C PRO A 236 -4.57 23.44 -13.57
N ILE A 237 -3.92 22.95 -12.50
CA ILE A 237 -4.28 21.64 -11.92
C ILE A 237 -5.48 21.91 -11.01
N PRO A 238 -6.68 21.37 -11.29
CA PRO A 238 -7.81 21.48 -10.39
C PRO A 238 -7.58 20.58 -9.16
N ASN A 239 -8.14 21.00 -8.03
CA ASN A 239 -8.07 20.35 -6.71
C ASN A 239 -6.71 20.45 -5.98
N SER A 240 -6.75 20.76 -4.69
CA SER A 240 -5.60 20.71 -3.77
C SER A 240 -5.03 19.31 -3.60
N ASP A 241 -5.90 18.31 -3.67
CA ASP A 241 -5.61 16.94 -3.24
C ASP A 241 -4.87 16.16 -4.34
N ASP A 242 -5.07 16.55 -5.59
CA ASP A 242 -4.34 16.06 -6.78
C ASP A 242 -2.98 16.79 -6.98
N ALA A 243 -2.70 17.85 -6.20
CA ALA A 243 -1.50 18.67 -6.30
C ALA A 243 -0.29 18.11 -5.52
N VAL A 244 -0.07 16.79 -5.58
CA VAL A 244 0.99 16.07 -4.84
C VAL A 244 1.87 15.25 -5.79
N CYS A 245 3.19 15.33 -5.61
CA CYS A 245 4.15 14.52 -6.35
C CYS A 245 4.16 13.08 -5.82
N SER A 246 3.60 12.10 -6.56
CA SER A 246 3.52 10.72 -6.07
C SER A 246 4.86 9.96 -5.97
N ILE A 247 6.00 10.61 -6.29
CA ILE A 247 7.36 10.05 -6.10
C ILE A 247 7.95 10.43 -4.72
N CYS A 248 7.83 11.70 -4.30
CA CYS A 248 8.31 12.16 -2.98
C CYS A 248 7.20 12.32 -1.92
N LEU A 249 5.94 12.25 -2.32
CA LEU A 249 4.73 12.45 -1.51
C LEU A 249 4.56 13.87 -0.93
N GLU A 250 5.25 14.85 -1.51
CA GLU A 250 5.18 16.26 -1.13
C GLU A 250 4.22 17.04 -2.06
N PRO A 251 3.48 18.04 -1.53
CA PRO A 251 2.62 18.92 -2.32
C PRO A 251 3.45 19.87 -3.21
N TYR A 252 2.87 20.31 -4.32
CA TYR A 252 3.53 21.24 -5.25
C TYR A 252 3.59 22.67 -4.69
N GLU A 253 4.79 23.25 -4.65
CA GLU A 253 4.98 24.67 -4.30
C GLU A 253 4.67 25.61 -5.48
N ASP A 254 4.16 26.81 -5.21
CA ASP A 254 3.82 27.80 -6.24
C ASP A 254 5.01 28.16 -7.13
N GLY A 255 4.83 28.00 -8.45
CA GLY A 255 5.85 28.27 -9.46
C GLY A 255 6.86 27.14 -9.69
N VAL A 256 6.77 26.00 -8.98
CA VAL A 256 7.69 24.86 -9.15
C VAL A 256 7.62 24.29 -10.57
N GLU A 257 8.76 23.80 -11.07
CA GLU A 257 8.84 23.13 -12.37
C GLU A 257 8.42 21.66 -12.26
N LEU A 258 7.25 21.36 -12.80
CA LEU A 258 6.74 20.00 -12.98
C LEU A 258 7.08 19.51 -14.38
N ARG A 259 7.30 18.21 -14.52
CA ARG A 259 7.27 17.53 -15.81
C ARG A 259 5.92 16.88 -16.01
N ARG A 260 5.34 17.07 -17.20
CA ARG A 260 4.13 16.39 -17.66
C ARG A 260 4.52 15.31 -18.66
N LEU A 261 4.37 14.06 -18.29
CA LEU A 261 4.60 12.93 -19.20
C LEU A 261 3.52 12.89 -20.29
N TRP A 262 3.80 12.20 -21.39
CA TRP A 262 2.86 12.04 -22.51
C TRP A 262 1.57 11.31 -22.11
N CYS A 263 1.61 10.45 -21.08
CA CYS A 263 0.43 9.88 -20.41
C CYS A 263 -0.33 10.88 -19.51
N SER A 264 -0.05 12.17 -19.62
CA SER A 264 -0.62 13.31 -18.89
C SER A 264 -0.37 13.42 -17.37
N HIS A 265 0.29 12.43 -16.75
CA HIS A 265 0.70 12.50 -15.34
C HIS A 265 1.78 13.56 -15.09
N HIS A 266 1.74 14.17 -13.90
CA HIS A 266 2.63 15.25 -13.46
C HIS A 266 3.49 14.82 -12.27
N PHE A 267 4.73 15.31 -12.21
CA PHE A 267 5.67 15.08 -11.11
C PHE A 267 6.64 16.26 -10.97
N HIS A 268 7.29 16.41 -9.82
CA HIS A 268 8.50 17.26 -9.72
C HIS A 268 9.55 16.80 -10.74
N LYS A 269 10.11 17.78 -11.48
CA LYS A 269 11.15 17.59 -12.50
C LYS A 269 12.29 16.68 -12.04
N GLU A 270 12.88 16.98 -10.87
CA GLU A 270 14.01 16.23 -10.31
C GLU A 270 13.63 14.79 -9.95
N CYS A 271 12.47 14.59 -9.32
CA CYS A 271 11.99 13.27 -8.91
C CYS A 271 11.77 12.33 -10.09
N VAL A 272 11.18 12.82 -11.19
CA VAL A 272 10.91 11.97 -12.36
C VAL A 272 12.10 11.83 -13.30
N ASP A 273 13.04 12.78 -13.33
CA ASP A 273 14.28 12.63 -14.08
C ASP A 273 15.18 11.54 -13.48
N GLU A 274 15.31 11.47 -12.15
CA GLU A 274 16.02 10.37 -11.49
C GLU A 274 15.28 9.02 -11.62
N TRP A 275 13.93 9.03 -11.59
CA TRP A 275 13.15 7.81 -11.86
C TRP A 275 13.37 7.29 -13.27
N LEU A 276 13.30 8.15 -14.29
CA LEU A 276 13.35 7.72 -15.69
C LEU A 276 14.74 7.22 -16.13
N LYS A 277 15.83 7.65 -15.47
CA LYS A 277 17.17 7.06 -15.62
C LYS A 277 17.25 5.61 -15.16
N LEU A 278 16.35 5.18 -14.28
CA LEU A 278 16.30 3.82 -13.72
C LEU A 278 15.17 2.97 -14.35
N ASN A 279 14.07 3.59 -14.75
CA ASN A 279 12.90 2.93 -15.32
C ASN A 279 12.24 3.81 -16.37
N LYS A 280 12.27 3.41 -17.65
CA LYS A 280 11.57 4.12 -18.74
C LYS A 280 10.03 4.09 -18.69
N LYS A 281 9.43 3.69 -17.57
CA LYS A 281 7.98 3.55 -17.39
C LYS A 281 7.42 4.58 -16.43
N CYS A 282 6.25 5.14 -16.73
CA CYS A 282 5.56 6.09 -15.86
C CYS A 282 5.28 5.47 -14.47
N PRO A 283 5.58 6.14 -13.34
CA PRO A 283 5.28 5.65 -11.99
C PRO A 283 3.81 5.30 -11.76
N MET A 284 2.89 6.01 -12.42
CA MET A 284 1.44 5.90 -12.21
C MET A 284 0.79 4.85 -13.12
N CYS A 285 0.85 5.02 -14.45
CA CYS A 285 0.17 4.12 -15.40
C CYS A 285 1.05 3.00 -15.98
N ARG A 286 2.38 3.09 -15.84
CA ARG A 286 3.39 2.13 -16.35
C ARG A 286 3.59 2.07 -17.88
N GLU A 287 2.97 2.96 -18.66
CA GLU A 287 3.37 3.20 -20.06
C GLU A 287 4.86 3.52 -20.20
N ASP A 288 5.44 3.09 -21.32
CA ASP A 288 6.82 3.36 -21.71
C ASP A 288 6.95 4.77 -22.32
N VAL A 289 7.80 5.61 -21.74
CA VAL A 289 7.93 7.01 -22.18
C VAL A 289 8.62 7.13 -23.54
N GLU A 290 9.45 6.16 -23.93
CA GLU A 290 10.15 6.20 -25.23
C GLU A 290 9.18 5.93 -26.39
N GLU A 291 8.24 5.01 -26.18
CA GLU A 291 7.18 4.65 -27.13
C GLU A 291 6.23 5.83 -27.34
N MET A 292 5.78 6.47 -26.25
CA MET A 292 4.94 7.67 -26.34
C MET A 292 5.65 8.85 -27.02
N ALA A 293 6.96 9.02 -26.81
CA ALA A 293 7.75 10.06 -27.48
C ALA A 293 7.77 9.86 -29.01
N ALA A 294 7.86 8.62 -29.48
CA ALA A 294 7.82 8.28 -30.90
C ALA A 294 6.44 8.59 -31.52
N GLU A 295 5.34 8.19 -30.86
CA GLU A 295 3.97 8.50 -31.31
C GLU A 295 3.72 10.00 -31.46
N HIS A 296 4.07 10.78 -30.44
CA HIS A 296 3.86 12.23 -30.43
C HIS A 296 4.71 12.95 -31.49
N SER A 297 5.86 12.39 -31.86
CA SER A 297 6.70 12.91 -32.95
C SER A 297 6.05 12.67 -34.32
N SER A 298 5.50 11.47 -34.55
CA SER A 298 4.93 11.06 -35.84
C SER A 298 3.68 11.86 -36.23
N LYS A 299 2.83 12.21 -35.25
CA LYS A 299 1.58 12.98 -35.47
C LYS A 299 1.79 14.42 -35.95
N LYS A 300 3.02 14.97 -35.88
CA LYS A 300 3.32 16.38 -36.22
C LYS A 300 3.58 16.64 -37.72
N GLY A 301 3.63 15.59 -38.54
CA GLY A 301 4.01 15.68 -39.96
C GLY A 301 2.86 15.67 -40.99
N LYS A 302 1.58 15.63 -40.58
CA LYS A 302 0.44 15.41 -41.51
C LYS A 302 -0.64 16.50 -41.42
N THR A 303 -0.29 17.71 -41.85
CA THR A 303 -1.25 18.81 -42.07
C THR A 303 -1.11 19.39 -43.49
N THR A 304 -1.08 18.50 -44.49
CA THR A 304 -1.17 18.89 -45.91
C THR A 304 -2.60 18.69 -46.39
N ILE A 305 -3.17 19.71 -47.02
CA ILE A 305 -4.53 19.69 -47.57
C ILE A 305 -4.56 18.81 -48.83
N THR A 306 -5.38 17.76 -48.84
CA THR A 306 -5.88 17.13 -50.07
C THR A 306 -7.40 17.10 -50.04
N ASN A 307 -7.99 18.12 -50.68
CA ASN A 307 -9.42 18.20 -50.92
C ASN A 307 -9.74 17.44 -52.22
N THR A 308 -10.34 16.25 -52.12
CA THR A 308 -10.63 15.40 -53.28
C THR A 308 -12.05 14.88 -53.21
N ASN A 309 -12.97 15.55 -53.93
CA ASN A 309 -14.25 14.96 -54.29
C ASN A 309 -14.02 13.76 -55.22
N ASN A 310 -14.84 12.71 -55.09
CA ASN A 310 -15.72 12.28 -56.18
C ASN A 310 -16.72 11.21 -55.73
N ASN A 311 -17.86 11.17 -56.43
CA ASN A 311 -18.95 10.23 -56.20
C ASN A 311 -18.85 9.01 -57.14
N ASN A 312 -19.71 8.02 -56.86
CA ASN A 312 -20.44 7.14 -57.81
C ASN A 312 -20.21 5.61 -57.74
N THR A 313 -21.35 4.94 -57.47
CA THR A 313 -21.88 3.72 -58.14
C THR A 313 -21.12 2.38 -58.10
N ALA A 314 -21.69 1.47 -57.30
CA ALA A 314 -22.32 0.19 -57.70
C ALA A 314 -21.60 -0.79 -58.68
N GLY A 315 -21.58 -2.08 -58.27
CA GLY A 315 -21.29 -3.25 -59.12
C GLY A 315 -21.42 -4.55 -58.32
N GLU A 316 -22.07 -5.58 -58.88
CA GLU A 316 -22.40 -6.85 -58.19
C GLU A 316 -21.60 -8.06 -58.71
N GLY A 317 -21.35 -9.03 -57.82
CA GLY A 317 -21.03 -10.42 -58.16
C GLY A 317 -19.64 -10.72 -58.75
N SER A 318 -19.25 -11.99 -58.99
CA SER A 318 -19.66 -13.26 -58.35
C SER A 318 -18.70 -14.39 -58.80
N SER A 319 -18.30 -15.28 -57.87
CA SER A 319 -17.85 -16.68 -58.05
C SER A 319 -16.87 -17.10 -59.19
N THR A 320 -15.88 -17.96 -58.86
CA THR A 320 -15.85 -19.40 -59.29
C THR A 320 -14.63 -20.20 -58.77
N ASN A 321 -14.88 -21.48 -58.39
CA ASN A 321 -14.13 -22.75 -58.56
C ASN A 321 -12.57 -22.79 -58.44
N THR A 322 -11.86 -23.83 -57.94
CA THR A 322 -12.06 -25.13 -57.21
C THR A 322 -10.64 -25.59 -56.71
N THR A 323 -10.28 -26.73 -56.06
CA THR A 323 -10.84 -28.08 -55.77
C THR A 323 -10.01 -28.75 -54.63
N GLY A 324 -10.47 -29.84 -53.98
CA GLY A 324 -9.59 -30.80 -53.25
C GLY A 324 -10.13 -31.37 -51.91
N GLN A 325 -9.95 -32.67 -51.65
CA GLN A 325 -10.45 -33.42 -50.46
C GLN A 325 -9.40 -34.42 -49.88
N VAL A 326 -9.78 -35.20 -48.83
CA VAL A 326 -9.07 -36.35 -48.16
C VAL A 326 -8.05 -35.94 -47.08
N ASN A 327 -7.99 -36.47 -45.83
CA ASN A 327 -8.83 -37.41 -45.04
C ASN A 327 -8.75 -37.08 -43.51
N ILE A 328 -9.73 -37.40 -42.65
CA ILE A 328 -9.88 -38.62 -41.79
C ILE A 328 -8.58 -39.02 -41.03
N LYS A 329 -8.43 -38.74 -39.71
CA LYS A 329 -8.90 -39.46 -38.47
C LYS A 329 -8.16 -40.80 -38.19
N PRO A 330 -8.12 -41.37 -36.95
CA PRO A 330 -9.03 -41.18 -35.79
C PRO A 330 -8.85 -39.93 -34.93
#